data_AF-R8BB43-F1
#
_entry.id   AF-R8BB43-F1
#
_cell.length_a   1.000
_cell.length_b   1.000
_cell.length_c   1.000
_cell.angle_alpha   90.00
_cell.angle_beta   90.00
_cell.angle_gamma   90.00
#
_symmetry.space_group_name_H-M   'P 1'
#
loop_
_entity.id
_entity.type
_entity.pdbx_description
1 polymer ?
#
loop_
_entity_poly.entity_id
_entity_poly.type
_entity_poly.pdbx_seq_one_letter_code
_entity_poly.pdbx_strand_id
1 'polypeptide(L)'
;MAFPPFSSYDPRANKLELYHPTGSGTRGLTSKEFSGGAIVHLLTKRLQDLPNKDFSLVEISFSSDDLVSSFTKAHNGKAPEIVRYSEEDYQRDMNKDFLSAMGAARIKSLVEGTEWPGEVISDFDGWEKKDLEHYVRECMEASPPELLRSRVAELTKPKK
;
A
#
# COMPACT_ATOMS: atom_id res chain seq x y z
N MET A 1 3.28 -12.74 -1.35
CA MET A 1 3.89 -11.39 -1.36
C MET A 1 4.47 -11.16 0.04
N ALA A 2 5.76 -10.85 0.18
CA ALA A 2 6.35 -10.50 1.47
C ALA A 2 6.37 -8.97 1.58
N PHE A 3 5.59 -8.42 2.51
CA PHE A 3 5.74 -7.02 2.88
C PHE A 3 7.15 -6.82 3.44
N PRO A 4 7.90 -5.80 3.01
CA PRO A 4 9.13 -5.48 3.71
C PRO A 4 8.81 -5.12 5.17
N PRO A 5 9.72 -5.38 6.13
CA PRO A 5 9.52 -5.16 7.58
C PRO A 5 9.34 -3.68 7.99
N PHE A 6 9.00 -2.80 7.04
CA PHE A 6 8.78 -1.36 7.19
C PHE A 6 7.30 -1.00 7.04
N SER A 7 6.38 -1.93 7.32
CA SER A 7 4.97 -1.64 7.19
C SER A 7 4.47 -0.93 8.46
N SER A 8 4.21 0.37 8.34
CA SER A 8 3.38 1.17 9.27
C SER A 8 2.00 0.54 9.53
N TYR A 9 1.67 -0.56 8.85
CA TYR A 9 0.46 -1.32 9.00
C TYR A 9 0.86 -2.80 9.14
N ASP A 10 0.38 -3.46 10.18
CA ASP A 10 0.49 -4.92 10.33
C ASP A 10 -0.93 -5.52 10.28
N PRO A 11 -1.39 -5.94 9.09
CA PRO A 11 -2.66 -6.60 8.92
C PRO A 11 -2.83 -7.87 9.75
N ARG A 12 -1.77 -8.52 10.23
CA ARG A 12 -1.93 -9.76 11.02
C ARG A 12 -2.06 -9.47 12.50
N ALA A 13 -1.30 -8.50 12.98
CA ALA A 13 -1.43 -8.00 14.35
C ALA A 13 -2.67 -7.10 14.55
N ASN A 14 -3.38 -6.76 13.47
CA ASN A 14 -4.46 -5.76 13.47
C ASN A 14 -3.98 -4.43 14.03
N LYS A 15 -2.85 -3.93 13.53
CA LYS A 15 -2.15 -2.77 14.07
C LYS A 15 -1.87 -1.75 12.98
N LEU A 16 -2.17 -0.48 13.25
CA LEU A 16 -1.98 0.65 12.35
C LEU A 16 -1.15 1.73 13.06
N GLU A 17 -0.07 2.16 12.45
CA GLU A 17 0.68 3.35 12.82
C GLU A 17 0.22 4.52 11.95
N LEU A 18 -0.35 5.54 12.59
CA LEU A 18 -0.96 6.70 11.93
C LEU A 18 -0.38 7.99 12.49
N TYR A 19 -0.16 8.96 11.61
CA TYR A 19 0.27 10.29 11.99
C TYR A 19 -0.77 11.01 12.85
N HIS A 20 -0.32 11.75 13.86
CA HIS A 20 -1.17 12.62 14.67
C HIS A 20 -0.68 14.09 14.61
N PRO A 21 -1.56 15.06 14.31
CA PRO A 21 -2.99 14.92 14.07
C PRO A 21 -3.31 14.21 12.75
N THR A 22 -4.43 13.49 12.71
CA THR A 22 -4.94 12.88 11.48
C THR A 22 -5.42 13.99 10.53
N GLY A 23 -5.02 13.93 9.26
CA GLY A 23 -5.56 14.80 8.22
C GLY A 23 -6.62 14.13 7.36
N SER A 24 -7.22 14.90 6.45
CA SER A 24 -8.20 14.42 5.46
C SER A 24 -7.56 14.01 4.13
N GLY A 25 -6.23 13.86 4.10
CA GLY A 25 -5.50 13.45 2.93
C GLY A 25 -5.87 12.05 2.45
N THR A 26 -5.73 11.82 1.15
CA THR A 26 -5.91 10.50 0.56
C THR A 26 -4.64 10.01 -0.12
N ARG A 27 -4.46 8.69 -0.17
CA ARG A 27 -3.35 8.02 -0.84
C ARG A 27 -3.86 6.97 -1.82
N GLY A 28 -3.04 6.75 -2.83
CA GLY A 28 -3.24 5.74 -3.85
C GLY A 28 -2.63 4.41 -3.45
N LEU A 29 -3.36 3.33 -3.68
CA LEU A 29 -2.85 1.98 -3.77
C LEU A 29 -2.98 1.53 -5.22
N THR A 30 -1.94 0.86 -5.71
CA THR A 30 -1.90 0.31 -7.06
C THR A 30 -1.30 -1.08 -6.97
N SER A 31 -2.10 -2.10 -7.27
CA SER A 31 -1.60 -3.48 -7.31
C SER A 31 -0.69 -3.70 -8.53
N LYS A 32 0.13 -4.75 -8.48
CA LYS A 32 1.00 -5.11 -9.62
C LYS A 32 0.16 -5.55 -10.82
N GLU A 33 -0.90 -6.29 -10.54
CA GLU A 33 -1.87 -6.79 -11.49
C GLU A 33 -2.59 -5.63 -12.19
N PHE A 34 -3.08 -4.65 -11.42
CA PHE A 34 -3.66 -3.43 -11.98
C PHE A 34 -2.67 -2.66 -12.83
N SER A 35 -1.44 -2.47 -12.33
CA SER A 35 -0.40 -1.75 -13.06
C SER A 35 -0.14 -2.40 -14.43
N GLY A 36 -0.02 -3.72 -14.47
CA GLY A 36 0.16 -4.47 -15.71
C GLY A 36 -1.05 -4.34 -16.66
N GLY A 37 -2.26 -4.50 -16.14
CA GLY A 37 -3.49 -4.36 -16.92
C GLY A 37 -3.68 -2.94 -17.48
N ALA A 38 -3.44 -1.91 -16.66
CA ALA A 38 -3.54 -0.51 -17.04
C ALA A 38 -2.53 -0.16 -18.14
N ILE A 39 -1.29 -0.63 -18.03
CA ILE A 39 -0.26 -0.42 -19.08
C ILE A 39 -0.71 -1.06 -20.40
N VAL A 40 -1.21 -2.31 -20.36
CA VAL A 40 -1.71 -2.99 -21.57
C VAL A 40 -2.92 -2.24 -22.16
N HIS A 41 -3.85 -1.78 -21.33
CA HIS A 41 -4.98 -0.97 -21.75
C HIS A 41 -4.52 0.32 -22.46
N LEU A 42 -3.61 1.07 -21.84
CA LEU A 42 -3.04 2.29 -22.40
C LEU A 42 -2.38 2.04 -23.77
N LEU A 43 -1.57 0.99 -23.89
CA LEU A 43 -0.87 0.64 -25.13
C LEU A 43 -1.79 0.14 -26.24
N THR A 44 -2.92 -0.51 -25.92
CA THR A 44 -3.78 -1.17 -26.91
C THR A 44 -5.02 -0.35 -27.29
N LYS A 45 -5.51 0.50 -26.38
CA LYS A 45 -6.74 1.28 -26.57
C LYS A 45 -6.47 2.77 -26.68
N ARG A 46 -5.35 3.25 -26.14
CA ARG A 46 -5.05 4.69 -26.03
C ARG A 46 -3.68 5.06 -26.56
N LEU A 47 -3.13 4.27 -27.49
CA LEU A 47 -1.79 4.47 -28.03
C LEU A 47 -1.57 5.89 -28.58
N GLN A 48 -2.58 6.47 -29.23
CA GLN A 48 -2.55 7.82 -29.79
C GLN A 48 -2.45 8.92 -28.71
N ASP A 49 -2.90 8.65 -27.49
CA ASP A 49 -2.89 9.58 -26.37
C ASP A 49 -1.56 9.60 -25.60
N LEU A 50 -0.70 8.58 -25.77
CA LEU A 50 0.47 8.41 -24.91
C LEU A 50 1.57 9.48 -25.08
N PRO A 51 1.89 9.97 -26.30
CA PRO A 51 2.99 10.92 -26.44
C PRO A 51 2.77 12.19 -25.62
N ASN A 52 3.76 12.53 -24.78
CA ASN A 52 3.80 13.74 -23.94
C ASN A 52 2.64 13.87 -22.95
N LYS A 53 2.02 12.77 -22.51
CA LYS A 53 1.03 12.76 -21.43
C LYS A 53 1.55 12.03 -20.21
N ASP A 54 1.27 12.62 -19.05
CA ASP A 54 1.47 11.98 -17.75
C ASP A 54 0.19 11.24 -17.35
N PHE A 55 0.37 10.02 -16.83
CA PHE A 55 -0.72 9.21 -16.29
C PHE A 55 -0.36 8.78 -14.86
N SER A 56 -1.33 8.91 -13.96
CA SER A 56 -1.25 8.37 -12.61
C SER A 56 -2.08 7.10 -12.50
N LEU A 57 -1.44 5.97 -12.21
CA LEU A 57 -2.13 4.71 -12.01
C LEU A 57 -2.53 4.60 -10.53
N VAL A 58 -3.82 4.74 -10.23
CA VAL A 58 -4.35 4.76 -8.86
C VAL A 58 -5.59 3.88 -8.79
N GLU A 59 -5.41 2.63 -8.40
CA GLU A 59 -6.50 1.65 -8.33
C GLU A 59 -7.51 1.97 -7.21
N ILE A 60 -6.98 2.27 -6.02
CA ILE A 60 -7.77 2.67 -4.86
C ILE A 60 -7.21 3.98 -4.31
N SER A 61 -8.07 4.93 -4.02
CA SER A 61 -7.74 6.06 -3.15
C SER A 61 -8.34 5.82 -1.76
N PHE A 62 -7.57 6.06 -0.70
CA PHE A 62 -7.98 5.81 0.67
C PHE A 62 -7.45 6.85 1.66
N SER A 63 -8.24 7.13 2.69
CA SER A 63 -7.91 7.97 3.84
C SER A 63 -7.44 7.14 5.04
N SER A 64 -7.08 7.81 6.15
CA SER A 64 -6.82 7.15 7.43
C SER A 64 -8.07 6.41 7.97
N ASP A 65 -9.26 7.00 7.78
CA ASP A 65 -10.52 6.40 8.22
C ASP A 65 -10.85 5.15 7.40
N ASP A 66 -10.57 5.17 6.09
CA ASP A 66 -10.72 3.99 5.23
C ASP A 66 -9.81 2.86 5.67
N LEU A 67 -8.56 3.15 6.06
CA LEU A 67 -7.65 2.13 6.63
C LEU A 67 -8.21 1.51 7.90
N VAL A 68 -8.67 2.34 8.85
CA VAL A 68 -9.25 1.85 10.12
C VAL A 68 -10.49 1.01 9.84
N SER A 69 -11.37 1.47 8.94
CA SER A 69 -12.59 0.77 8.53
C SER A 69 -12.26 -0.58 7.88
N SER A 70 -11.34 -0.61 6.91
CA SER A 70 -10.93 -1.83 6.21
C SER A 70 -10.26 -2.84 7.13
N PHE A 71 -9.38 -2.41 8.04
CA PHE A 71 -8.80 -3.30 9.06
C PHE A 71 -9.88 -3.86 9.98
N THR A 72 -10.79 -3.01 10.46
CA THR A 72 -11.90 -3.44 11.32
C THR A 72 -12.76 -4.51 10.65
N LYS A 73 -13.13 -4.32 9.38
CA LYS A 73 -13.89 -5.31 8.60
C LYS A 73 -13.10 -6.60 8.36
N ALA A 74 -11.83 -6.48 7.97
CA ALA A 74 -10.94 -7.62 7.75
C ALA A 74 -10.81 -8.50 9.00
N HIS A 75 -10.83 -7.89 10.18
CA HIS A 75 -10.78 -8.56 11.49
C HIS A 75 -12.16 -8.78 12.15
N ASN A 76 -13.20 -8.99 11.35
CA ASN A 76 -14.55 -9.36 11.82
C ASN A 76 -15.14 -8.38 12.85
N GLY A 77 -14.94 -7.08 12.65
CA GLY A 77 -15.44 -6.02 13.51
C GLY A 77 -14.49 -5.61 14.64
N LYS A 78 -13.33 -6.25 14.78
CA LYS A 78 -12.34 -5.86 15.80
C LYS A 78 -11.54 -4.64 15.35
N ALA A 79 -11.69 -3.52 16.05
CA ALA A 79 -10.93 -2.31 15.79
C ALA A 79 -9.41 -2.55 15.90
N PRO A 80 -8.59 -1.95 15.00
CA PRO A 80 -7.14 -2.05 15.06
C PRO A 80 -6.54 -1.31 16.27
N GLU A 81 -5.40 -1.79 16.74
CA GLU A 81 -4.54 -1.02 17.64
C GLU A 81 -3.93 0.15 16.86
N ILE A 82 -4.21 1.38 17.29
CA ILE A 82 -3.64 2.59 16.68
C ILE A 82 -2.40 3.03 17.45
N VAL A 83 -1.23 2.94 16.82
CA VAL A 83 0.00 3.58 17.28
C VAL A 83 0.04 4.99 16.71
N ARG A 84 0.12 5.98 17.62
CA ARG A 84 0.20 7.38 17.22
C ARG A 84 1.64 7.72 16.89
N TYR A 85 1.84 8.27 15.70
CA TYR A 85 3.13 8.77 15.22
C TYR A 85 3.11 10.30 15.29
N SER A 86 3.94 10.89 16.16
CA SER A 86 3.95 12.32 16.44
C SER A 86 4.79 13.13 15.44
N GLU A 87 4.67 14.46 15.48
CA GLU A 87 5.59 15.34 14.74
C GLU A 87 7.03 15.18 15.28
N GLU A 88 7.21 14.96 16.57
CA GLU A 88 8.53 14.68 17.15
C GLU A 88 9.13 13.38 16.61
N ASP A 89 8.31 12.33 16.44
CA ASP A 89 8.74 11.07 15.82
C ASP A 89 9.14 11.28 14.35
N TYR A 90 8.32 12.03 13.61
CA TYR A 90 8.58 12.40 12.23
C TYR A 90 9.91 13.13 12.07
N GLN A 91 10.12 14.21 12.83
CA GLN A 91 11.34 15.00 12.76
C GLN A 91 12.56 14.17 13.16
N ARG A 92 12.44 13.30 14.16
CA ARG A 92 13.52 12.38 14.54
C ARG A 92 13.87 11.43 13.39
N ASP A 93 12.89 10.79 12.78
CA ASP A 93 13.12 9.76 11.77
C ASP A 93 13.57 10.37 10.42
N MET A 94 13.10 11.57 10.08
CA MET A 94 13.58 12.36 8.93
C MET A 94 15.08 12.69 9.03
N ASN A 95 15.61 12.84 10.24
CA ASN A 95 17.01 13.21 10.49
C ASN A 95 17.94 12.02 10.79
N LYS A 96 17.41 10.80 10.83
CA LYS A 96 18.17 9.61 11.26
C LYS A 96 18.96 8.98 10.12
N ASP A 97 18.26 8.55 9.07
CA ASP A 97 18.84 7.93 7.87
C ASP A 97 17.81 7.93 6.73
N PHE A 98 18.24 7.62 5.51
CA PHE A 98 17.39 7.64 4.31
C PHE A 98 16.17 6.70 4.41
N LEU A 99 16.33 5.50 4.96
CA LEU A 99 15.23 4.54 5.07
C LEU A 99 14.20 5.02 6.11
N SER A 100 14.68 5.53 7.24
CA SER A 100 13.84 6.13 8.28
C SER A 100 13.07 7.35 7.76
N ALA A 101 13.73 8.22 7.00
CA ALA A 101 13.10 9.39 6.38
C ALA A 101 12.02 9.01 5.37
N MET A 102 12.26 8.00 4.53
CA MET A 102 11.22 7.47 3.62
C MET A 102 10.03 6.89 4.38
N GLY A 103 10.27 6.20 5.50
CA GLY A 103 9.21 5.70 6.38
C GLY A 103 8.37 6.83 6.98
N ALA A 104 9.03 7.84 7.53
CA ALA A 104 8.39 9.02 8.13
C ALA A 104 7.53 9.79 7.10
N ALA A 105 8.09 10.07 5.92
CA ALA A 105 7.37 10.71 4.82
C ALA A 105 6.14 9.90 4.39
N ARG A 106 6.28 8.56 4.31
CA ARG A 106 5.15 7.67 4.01
C ARG A 106 4.04 7.76 5.05
N ILE A 107 4.36 7.82 6.34
CA ILE A 107 3.34 7.90 7.41
C ILE A 107 2.65 9.26 7.37
N LYS A 108 3.42 10.35 7.25
CA LYS A 108 2.87 11.72 7.20
C LYS A 108 2.06 12.01 5.94
N SER A 109 2.32 11.33 4.82
CA SER A 109 1.62 11.64 3.56
C SER A 109 0.11 11.37 3.57
N LEU A 110 -0.44 10.63 4.55
CA LEU A 110 -1.89 10.51 4.74
C LEU A 110 -2.53 11.76 5.35
N VAL A 111 -1.75 12.63 5.97
CA VAL A 111 -2.25 13.89 6.55
C VAL A 111 -2.54 14.89 5.43
N GLU A 112 -1.55 15.09 4.56
CA GLU A 112 -1.57 16.09 3.49
C GLU A 112 -2.28 15.55 2.25
N GLY A 113 -2.24 14.23 2.03
CA GLY A 113 -2.72 13.60 0.82
C GLY A 113 -1.67 13.61 -0.28
N THR A 114 -2.01 13.03 -1.43
CA THR A 114 -1.14 13.04 -2.60
C THR A 114 -1.91 13.60 -3.79
N GLU A 115 -1.34 14.62 -4.43
CA GLU A 115 -1.79 15.07 -5.74
C GLU A 115 -1.25 14.13 -6.81
N TRP A 116 -2.16 13.60 -7.63
CA TRP A 116 -1.82 12.68 -8.73
C TRP A 116 -1.58 13.50 -9.99
N PRO A 117 -0.35 13.57 -10.52
CA PRO A 117 -0.09 14.33 -11.73
C PRO A 117 -0.76 13.68 -12.95
N GLY A 118 -1.17 14.53 -13.90
CA GLY A 118 -1.74 14.08 -15.17
C GLY A 118 -3.12 13.42 -15.04
N GLU A 119 -3.44 12.54 -15.98
CA GLU A 119 -4.71 11.83 -15.99
C GLU A 119 -4.67 10.63 -15.04
N VAL A 120 -5.66 10.52 -14.14
CA VAL A 120 -5.76 9.38 -13.22
C VAL A 120 -6.48 8.21 -13.90
N ILE A 121 -5.77 7.09 -14.02
CA ILE A 121 -6.34 5.81 -14.42
C ILE A 121 -6.65 5.01 -13.16
N SER A 122 -7.92 4.90 -12.83
CA SER A 122 -8.43 4.14 -11.68
C SER A 122 -9.29 2.94 -12.02
N ASP A 123 -9.61 2.78 -13.31
CA ASP A 123 -10.41 1.68 -13.84
C ASP A 123 -10.19 1.57 -15.36
N PHE A 124 -10.54 0.42 -15.94
CA PHE A 124 -10.56 0.17 -17.38
C PHE A 124 -11.43 -1.04 -17.72
N ASP A 125 -11.90 -1.12 -18.97
CA ASP A 125 -12.73 -2.25 -19.44
C ASP A 125 -12.11 -3.61 -19.12
N GLY A 126 -12.86 -4.42 -18.38
CA GLY A 126 -12.45 -5.76 -17.95
C GLY A 126 -11.63 -5.80 -16.66
N TRP A 127 -11.39 -4.68 -16.00
CA TRP A 127 -10.82 -4.66 -14.65
C TRP A 127 -11.91 -4.94 -13.60
N GLU A 128 -11.66 -5.91 -12.72
CA GLU A 128 -12.51 -6.15 -11.56
C GLU A 128 -11.98 -5.36 -10.37
N LYS A 129 -12.70 -4.31 -9.99
CA LYS A 129 -12.28 -3.42 -8.90
C LYS A 129 -12.34 -4.13 -7.56
N LYS A 130 -11.20 -4.16 -6.88
CA LYS A 130 -11.07 -4.59 -5.48
C LYS A 130 -11.22 -3.39 -4.56
N ASP A 131 -11.72 -3.63 -3.34
CA ASP A 131 -11.72 -2.61 -2.28
C ASP A 131 -10.49 -2.78 -1.36
N LEU A 132 -10.28 -1.80 -0.47
CA LEU A 132 -9.13 -1.83 0.43
C LEU A 132 -9.18 -3.02 1.41
N GLU A 133 -10.38 -3.46 1.80
CA GLU A 133 -10.56 -4.64 2.66
C GLU A 133 -9.99 -5.90 2.00
N HIS A 134 -10.26 -6.09 0.70
CA HIS A 134 -9.73 -7.21 -0.07
C HIS A 134 -8.20 -7.29 0.04
N TYR A 135 -7.50 -6.17 -0.14
CA TYR A 135 -6.03 -6.14 -0.01
C TYR A 135 -5.57 -6.45 1.41
N VAL A 136 -6.24 -5.91 2.43
CA VAL A 136 -5.92 -6.22 3.83
C VAL A 136 -6.02 -7.73 4.08
N ARG A 137 -7.08 -8.38 3.58
CA ARG A 137 -7.26 -9.85 3.69
C ARG A 137 -6.18 -10.62 2.94
N GLU A 138 -5.85 -10.25 1.70
CA GLU A 138 -4.76 -10.89 0.95
C GLU A 138 -3.41 -10.81 1.71
N CYS A 139 -3.15 -9.71 2.42
CA CYS A 139 -1.95 -9.54 3.23
C CYS A 139 -1.92 -10.47 4.46
N MET A 140 -3.08 -10.68 5.07
CA MET A 140 -3.26 -11.61 6.19
C MET A 140 -3.01 -13.05 5.76
N GLU A 141 -3.49 -13.43 4.58
CA GLU A 141 -3.44 -14.79 4.03
C GLU A 141 -2.11 -15.14 3.37
N ALA A 142 -1.36 -14.16 2.88
CA ALA A 142 -0.04 -14.39 2.31
C ALA A 142 0.86 -15.13 3.32
N SER A 143 1.65 -16.14 2.91
CA SER A 143 2.55 -16.81 3.87
C SER A 143 3.56 -15.81 4.47
N PRO A 144 3.88 -15.89 5.78
CA PRO A 144 4.95 -15.10 6.39
C PRO A 144 6.24 -15.17 5.55
N PRO A 145 7.01 -14.07 5.46
CA PRO A 145 8.30 -14.06 4.78
C PRO A 145 9.25 -15.18 5.28
N GLU A 146 9.13 -15.55 6.55
CA GLU A 146 9.90 -16.62 7.19
C GLU A 146 9.60 -18.01 6.63
N LEU A 147 8.33 -18.30 6.29
CA LEU A 147 7.91 -19.57 5.68
C LEU A 147 8.34 -19.67 4.20
N LEU A 148 8.48 -18.53 3.51
CA LEU A 148 9.05 -18.50 2.16
C LEU A 148 10.57 -18.71 2.18
N ARG A 149 11.28 -18.14 3.18
CA ARG A 149 12.72 -18.35 3.37
C ARG A 149 13.05 -19.80 3.72
N SER A 150 12.27 -20.44 4.61
CA SER A 150 12.48 -21.85 4.97
C SER A 150 12.21 -22.80 3.79
N ARG A 151 11.14 -22.55 3.00
CA ARG A 151 10.85 -23.33 1.78
C ARG A 151 11.93 -23.19 0.70
N VAL A 152 12.47 -21.98 0.49
CA VAL A 152 13.57 -21.78 -0.46
C VAL A 152 14.85 -22.46 0.04
N ALA A 153 15.12 -22.43 1.35
CA ALA A 153 16.25 -23.14 1.94
C ALA A 153 16.13 -24.67 1.86
N GLU A 154 14.92 -25.24 1.92
CA GLU A 154 14.70 -26.67 1.72
C GLU A 154 14.83 -27.09 0.25
N LEU A 155 14.36 -26.27 -0.69
CA LEU A 155 14.45 -26.52 -2.13
C LEU A 155 15.87 -26.37 -2.69
N THR A 156 16.77 -25.71 -1.96
CA THR A 156 18.18 -25.50 -2.34
C THR A 156 19.14 -26.47 -1.67
N LYS A 157 18.65 -27.40 -0.83
CA LYS A 157 19.49 -28.48 -0.30
C LYS A 157 19.88 -29.42 -1.46
N PRO A 158 21.18 -29.74 -1.62
CA PRO A 158 21.59 -30.70 -2.64
C PRO A 158 20.92 -32.05 -2.34
N LYS A 159 20.23 -32.60 -3.35
CA LYS A 159 19.70 -33.95 -3.27
C LYS A 159 20.87 -34.91 -3.08
N LYS A 160 20.85 -35.67 -1.98
CA LYS A 160 21.75 -36.81 -1.78
C LYS A 160 21.39 -37.93 -2.74
#